data_AF-A0A417D1D8-F1
#
_entry.id   AF-A0A417D1D8-F1
#
_cell.length_a   1.000
_cell.length_b   1.000
_cell.length_c   1.000
_cell.angle_alpha   90.00
_cell.angle_beta   90.00
_cell.angle_gamma   90.00
#
_symmetry.space_group_name_H-M   'P 1'
#
loop_
_entity.id
_entity.type
_entity.pdbx_description
1 polymer ?
#
loop_
_entity_poly.entity_id
_entity_poly.type
_entity_poly.pdbx_seq_one_letter_code
_entity_poly.pdbx_strand_id
1 'polypeptide(L)'
;MQGVRPAKMRKTGGKNMAIFQFGIQVIGRSEGRSAVAAAAYRSASKIENEYTGTTEDYSKKKWVAYSEVMLPENAPKRFQDRAVLWNEVEGTEKGRNARLAREIEVALPIELSMEENIRLVQDYVQNTFVSEGMIADVNIHCPPVTDAEGVPVDGHGKRVTDKAVWSSEIHMHTSF
;
A
#
# COMPACT_ATOMS: atom_id res chain seq x y z
N MET A 1 58.57 -18.08 -10.36
CA MET A 1 57.23 -18.43 -9.83
C MET A 1 56.25 -17.38 -10.32
N GLN A 2 55.32 -17.76 -11.21
CA GLN A 2 54.31 -16.87 -11.78
C GLN A 2 53.20 -16.59 -10.75
N GLY A 3 52.88 -15.32 -10.51
CA GLY A 3 51.81 -14.89 -9.63
C GLY A 3 50.43 -15.16 -10.24
N VAL A 4 49.59 -15.88 -9.50
CA VAL A 4 48.21 -16.21 -9.84
C VAL A 4 47.38 -14.92 -9.88
N ARG A 5 46.73 -14.63 -11.01
CA ARG A 5 45.76 -13.52 -11.12
C ARG A 5 44.49 -13.89 -10.33
N PRO A 6 43.89 -12.98 -9.55
CA PRO A 6 42.63 -13.26 -8.89
C PRO A 6 41.51 -13.41 -9.92
N ALA A 7 40.71 -14.47 -9.78
CA ALA A 7 39.55 -14.72 -10.61
C ALA A 7 38.51 -13.59 -10.43
N LYS A 8 37.99 -13.04 -11.53
CA LYS A 8 36.83 -12.15 -11.52
C LYS A 8 35.64 -12.95 -10.96
N MET A 9 35.13 -12.57 -9.79
CA MET A 9 33.83 -13.03 -9.31
C MET A 9 32.76 -12.61 -10.34
N ARG A 10 32.16 -13.61 -10.98
CA ARG A 10 30.91 -13.44 -11.73
C ARG A 10 29.84 -13.05 -10.70
N LYS A 11 29.22 -11.88 -10.85
CA LYS A 11 27.95 -11.59 -10.17
C LYS A 11 26.94 -12.62 -10.69
N THR A 12 26.66 -13.64 -9.91
CA THR A 12 25.47 -14.47 -10.12
C THR A 12 24.28 -13.56 -9.93
N GLY A 13 23.46 -13.41 -10.97
CA GLY A 13 22.17 -12.73 -10.88
C GLY A 13 21.34 -13.43 -9.82
N GLY A 14 21.25 -12.81 -8.64
CA GLY A 14 20.41 -13.30 -7.57
C GLY A 14 18.98 -13.29 -8.07
N LYS A 15 18.32 -14.44 -8.05
CA LYS A 15 16.86 -14.47 -7.98
C LYS A 15 16.47 -13.56 -6.81
N ASN A 16 15.69 -12.51 -7.07
CA ASN A 16 15.13 -11.70 -5.99
C ASN A 16 14.30 -12.65 -5.13
N MET A 17 14.79 -12.93 -3.92
CA MET A 17 14.09 -13.74 -2.94
C MET A 17 12.89 -12.94 -2.43
N ALA A 18 11.73 -13.58 -2.30
CA ALA A 18 10.59 -12.98 -1.63
C ALA A 18 11.01 -12.47 -0.24
N ILE A 19 10.77 -11.17 0.01
CA ILE A 19 10.98 -10.55 1.32
C ILE A 19 9.65 -10.64 2.06
N PHE A 20 9.66 -11.29 3.23
CA PHE A 20 8.52 -11.22 4.15
C PHE A 20 8.66 -9.95 4.98
N GLN A 21 7.79 -8.96 4.70
CA GLN A 21 7.63 -7.77 5.51
C GLN A 21 6.16 -7.66 5.92
N PHE A 22 5.96 -7.45 7.23
CA PHE A 22 4.64 -7.30 7.84
C PHE A 22 4.72 -6.20 8.91
N GLY A 23 3.84 -5.21 8.81
CA GLY A 23 3.75 -4.11 9.75
C GLY A 23 2.30 -3.87 10.17
N ILE A 24 2.10 -3.57 11.46
CA ILE A 24 0.80 -3.08 11.96
C ILE A 24 1.05 -1.78 12.70
N GLN A 25 0.21 -0.78 12.42
CA GLN A 25 0.22 0.49 13.13
C GLN A 25 -1.18 1.02 13.35
N VAL A 26 -1.32 1.98 14.28
CA VAL A 26 -2.58 2.65 14.57
C VAL A 26 -2.52 4.04 13.97
N ILE A 27 -3.59 4.46 13.32
CA ILE A 27 -3.77 5.84 12.88
C ILE A 27 -4.44 6.59 14.03
N GLY A 28 -3.63 7.24 14.87
CA GLY A 28 -4.09 7.96 16.04
C GLY A 28 -4.16 9.48 15.83
N ARG A 29 -5.26 10.11 16.27
CA ARG A 29 -5.41 11.57 16.19
C ARG A 29 -4.37 12.31 17.03
N SER A 30 -4.01 11.76 18.19
CA SER A 30 -3.02 12.35 19.11
C SER A 30 -1.62 12.45 18.50
N GLU A 31 -1.33 11.65 17.47
CA GLU A 31 -0.07 11.67 16.73
C GLU A 31 -0.10 12.66 15.54
N GLY A 32 -1.18 13.45 15.42
CA GLY A 32 -1.38 14.36 14.30
C GLY A 32 -1.74 13.65 12.99
N ARG A 33 -2.10 12.36 13.04
CA ARG A 33 -2.50 11.58 11.87
C ARG A 33 -4.00 11.72 11.60
N SER A 34 -4.38 11.60 10.33
CA SER A 34 -5.77 11.59 9.88
C SER A 34 -6.05 10.32 9.07
N ALA A 35 -7.23 9.75 9.26
CA ALA A 35 -7.71 8.62 8.49
C ALA A 35 -8.00 9.01 7.03
N VAL A 36 -8.55 10.22 6.79
CA VAL A 36 -8.78 10.73 5.43
C VAL A 36 -7.46 10.94 4.69
N ALA A 37 -6.47 11.57 5.33
CA ALA A 37 -5.15 11.76 4.72
C ALA A 37 -4.46 10.43 4.43
N ALA A 38 -4.55 9.49 5.38
CA ALA A 38 -4.04 8.14 5.24
C ALA A 38 -4.69 7.39 4.07
N ALA A 39 -6.01 7.45 3.94
CA ALA A 39 -6.75 6.82 2.86
C ALA A 39 -6.37 7.43 1.51
N ALA A 40 -6.43 8.76 1.38
CA ALA A 40 -6.11 9.47 0.16
C ALA A 40 -4.70 9.16 -0.35
N TYR A 41 -3.71 9.11 0.56
CA TYR A 41 -2.33 8.76 0.23
C TYR A 41 -2.19 7.33 -0.32
N ARG A 42 -2.92 6.37 0.25
CA ARG A 42 -2.84 4.94 -0.12
C ARG A 42 -3.58 4.66 -1.41
N SER A 43 -4.75 5.25 -1.62
CA SER A 43 -5.52 5.06 -2.85
C SER A 43 -5.08 5.98 -4.00
N ALA A 44 -4.08 6.85 -3.77
CA ALA A 44 -3.69 7.89 -4.73
C ALA A 44 -4.89 8.74 -5.19
N SER A 45 -5.77 9.08 -4.25
CA SER A 45 -6.98 9.83 -4.52
C SER A 45 -6.88 11.26 -3.99
N LYS A 46 -7.88 12.05 -4.36
CA LYS A 46 -8.13 13.37 -3.80
C LYS A 46 -9.36 13.28 -2.92
N ILE A 47 -9.23 13.55 -1.62
CA ILE A 47 -10.32 13.47 -0.65
C ILE A 47 -10.32 14.74 0.19
N GLU A 48 -11.49 15.34 0.37
CA GLU A 48 -11.68 16.42 1.33
C GLU A 48 -11.87 15.84 2.73
N ASN A 49 -11.12 16.37 3.69
CA ASN A 49 -11.28 16.06 5.10
C ASN A 49 -12.23 17.08 5.73
N GLU A 50 -13.45 16.65 6.00
CA GLU A 50 -14.52 17.49 6.55
C GLU A 50 -14.22 17.92 7.99
N TYR A 51 -13.42 17.14 8.74
CA TYR A 51 -13.05 17.45 10.12
C TYR A 51 -12.07 18.62 10.20
N THR A 52 -11.09 18.69 9.29
CA THR A 52 -10.06 19.75 9.26
C THR A 52 -10.37 20.86 8.27
N GLY A 53 -11.28 20.63 7.31
CA GLY A 53 -11.53 21.52 6.17
C GLY A 53 -10.39 21.54 5.14
N THR A 54 -9.49 20.55 5.15
CA THR A 54 -8.36 20.47 4.22
C THR A 54 -8.62 19.47 3.11
N THR A 55 -8.00 19.68 1.94
CA THR A 55 -8.04 18.71 0.84
C THR A 55 -6.73 17.93 0.75
N GLU A 56 -6.84 16.61 0.83
CA GLU A 56 -5.74 15.66 0.70
C GLU A 56 -5.65 15.22 -0.77
N ASP A 57 -4.71 15.76 -1.56
CA ASP A 57 -4.59 15.48 -3.00
C ASP A 57 -3.32 14.68 -3.33
N TYR A 58 -3.48 13.36 -3.46
CA TYR A 58 -2.42 12.43 -3.86
C TYR A 58 -2.64 11.83 -5.25
N SER A 59 -3.51 12.44 -6.07
CA SER A 59 -3.88 11.99 -7.43
C SER A 59 -2.71 11.90 -8.43
N LYS A 60 -1.59 12.54 -8.08
CA LYS A 60 -0.34 12.52 -8.87
C LYS A 60 0.45 11.22 -8.69
N LYS A 61 0.19 10.43 -7.64
CA LYS A 61 0.83 9.12 -7.41
C LYS A 61 0.30 8.12 -8.46
N LYS A 62 1.21 7.42 -9.15
CA LYS A 62 0.89 6.58 -10.33
C LYS A 62 1.19 5.09 -10.14
N TRP A 63 1.46 4.67 -8.92
CA TRP A 63 1.89 3.30 -8.61
C TRP A 63 0.90 2.55 -7.71
N VAL A 64 -0.38 2.94 -7.72
CA VAL A 64 -1.45 2.14 -7.13
C VAL A 64 -1.97 1.21 -8.22
N ALA A 65 -1.74 -0.08 -8.05
CA ALA A 65 -2.16 -1.11 -8.99
C ALA A 65 -3.60 -1.58 -8.74
N TYR A 66 -4.05 -1.52 -7.48
CA TYR A 66 -5.38 -1.95 -7.07
C TYR A 66 -5.84 -1.16 -5.84
N SER A 67 -7.14 -0.87 -5.76
CA SER A 67 -7.76 -0.15 -4.65
C SER A 67 -9.23 -0.55 -4.52
N GLU A 68 -9.65 -1.00 -3.34
CA GLU A 68 -11.01 -1.47 -3.05
C GLU A 68 -11.37 -1.18 -1.58
N VAL A 69 -12.64 -0.87 -1.32
CA VAL A 69 -13.19 -0.90 0.04
C VAL A 69 -14.07 -2.15 0.16
N MET A 70 -13.76 -3.06 1.06
CA MET A 70 -14.53 -4.28 1.29
C MET A 70 -15.46 -4.09 2.49
N LEU A 71 -16.73 -4.43 2.32
CA LEU A 71 -17.77 -4.25 3.33
C LEU A 71 -18.25 -5.59 3.88
N PRO A 72 -18.53 -5.70 5.20
CA PRO A 72 -19.26 -6.83 5.74
C PRO A 72 -20.72 -6.78 5.26
N GLU A 73 -21.40 -7.92 5.28
CA GLU A 73 -22.76 -8.08 4.72
C GLU A 73 -23.77 -7.03 5.22
N ASN A 74 -23.64 -6.62 6.50
CA ASN A 74 -24.57 -5.69 7.16
C ASN A 74 -24.10 -4.23 7.16
N ALA A 75 -22.97 -3.88 6.53
CA ALA A 75 -22.52 -2.50 6.48
C ALA A 75 -23.33 -1.67 5.47
N PRO A 76 -23.60 -0.39 5.76
CA PRO A 76 -24.20 0.53 4.80
C PRO A 76 -23.37 0.63 3.52
N LYS A 77 -24.00 0.36 2.36
CA LYS A 77 -23.33 0.43 1.04
C LYS A 77 -22.66 1.76 0.72
N ARG A 78 -23.09 2.86 1.37
CA ARG A 78 -22.44 4.18 1.21
C ARG A 78 -20.96 4.17 1.62
N PHE A 79 -20.57 3.28 2.53
CA PHE A 79 -19.18 3.12 2.96
C PHE A 79 -18.29 2.45 1.92
N GLN A 80 -18.84 1.96 0.81
CA GLN A 80 -18.06 1.55 -0.36
C GLN A 80 -17.32 2.75 -0.97
N ASP A 81 -17.86 3.97 -0.79
CA ASP A 81 -17.16 5.19 -1.11
C ASP A 81 -16.16 5.53 0.00
N ARG A 82 -14.88 5.57 -0.39
CA ARG A 82 -13.76 5.82 0.52
C ARG A 82 -13.81 7.18 1.20
N ALA A 83 -14.24 8.22 0.47
CA ALA A 83 -14.34 9.55 1.06
C ALA A 83 -15.45 9.59 2.11
N VAL A 84 -16.58 8.94 1.84
CA VAL A 84 -17.69 8.80 2.80
C VAL A 84 -17.26 8.01 4.04
N LEU A 85 -16.63 6.84 3.85
CA LEU A 85 -16.17 6.00 4.95
C LEU A 85 -15.26 6.77 5.92
N TRP A 86 -14.18 7.37 5.40
CA TRP A 86 -13.17 7.94 6.26
C TRP A 86 -13.57 9.28 6.88
N ASN A 87 -14.45 10.06 6.21
CA ASN A 87 -15.04 11.23 6.85
C ASN A 87 -16.03 10.85 7.95
N GLU A 88 -16.81 9.77 7.79
CA GLU A 88 -17.70 9.27 8.85
C GLU A 88 -16.89 8.82 10.08
N VAL A 89 -15.76 8.13 9.88
CA VAL A 89 -14.84 7.74 10.95
C VAL A 89 -14.29 8.97 11.68
N GLU A 90 -13.77 9.96 10.94
CA GLU A 90 -13.25 11.21 11.52
C GLU A 90 -14.32 11.98 12.31
N GLY A 91 -15.55 12.04 11.79
CA GLY A 91 -16.67 12.75 12.42
C GLY A 91 -17.25 12.04 13.64
N THR A 92 -17.22 10.71 13.66
CA THR A 92 -17.69 9.88 14.77
C THR A 92 -16.71 9.90 15.94
N GLU A 93 -15.42 9.76 15.66
CA GLU A 93 -14.35 9.68 16.65
C GLU A 93 -13.82 11.07 17.09
N LYS A 94 -14.57 11.71 17.99
CA LYS A 94 -14.33 13.10 18.43
C LYS A 94 -13.21 13.28 19.46
N GLY A 95 -12.69 12.19 20.02
CA GLY A 95 -11.68 12.23 21.08
C GLY A 95 -10.31 12.68 20.56
N ARG A 96 -9.59 13.48 21.35
CA ARG A 96 -8.20 13.88 21.04
C ARG A 96 -7.26 12.67 20.91
N ASN A 97 -7.54 11.59 21.65
CA ASN A 97 -6.78 10.33 21.63
C ASN A 97 -7.50 9.24 20.81
N ALA A 98 -8.38 9.63 19.88
CA ALA A 98 -9.09 8.70 19.01
C ALA A 98 -8.10 7.82 18.22
N ARG A 99 -8.43 6.53 18.13
CA ARG A 99 -7.74 5.54 17.30
C ARG A 99 -8.63 5.30 16.09
N LEU A 100 -8.33 6.02 15.01
CA LEU A 100 -9.23 6.16 13.86
C LEU A 100 -9.25 4.92 12.99
N ALA A 101 -8.11 4.24 12.87
CA ALA A 101 -8.00 3.01 12.10
C ALA A 101 -6.81 2.18 12.58
N ARG A 102 -6.81 0.90 12.22
CA ARG A 102 -5.59 0.07 12.22
C ARG A 102 -5.15 -0.14 10.80
N GLU A 103 -3.87 0.02 10.58
CA GLU A 103 -3.23 -0.18 9.30
C GLU A 103 -2.37 -1.43 9.34
N ILE A 104 -2.50 -2.25 8.31
CA ILE A 104 -1.66 -3.42 8.07
C ILE A 104 -0.93 -3.21 6.75
N GLU A 105 0.39 -3.36 6.77
CA GLU A 105 1.26 -3.33 5.60
C GLU A 105 1.88 -4.71 5.37
N VAL A 106 1.78 -5.26 4.17
CA VAL A 106 2.33 -6.58 3.82
C VAL A 106 3.01 -6.56 2.47
N ALA A 107 4.20 -7.16 2.38
CA ALA A 107 4.86 -7.45 1.11
C ALA A 107 4.23 -8.69 0.44
N LEU A 108 3.84 -8.57 -0.82
CA LEU A 108 3.25 -9.64 -1.61
C LEU A 108 4.31 -10.38 -2.45
N PRO A 109 4.13 -11.68 -2.70
CA PRO A 109 5.07 -12.49 -3.49
C PRO A 109 5.13 -12.01 -4.95
N ILE A 110 6.34 -11.89 -5.48
CA ILE A 110 6.59 -11.48 -6.87
C ILE A 110 6.38 -12.61 -7.86
N GLU A 111 6.35 -13.84 -7.37
CA GLU A 111 6.13 -15.05 -8.15
C GLU A 111 4.67 -15.17 -8.61
N LEU A 112 3.75 -14.48 -7.91
CA LEU A 112 2.35 -14.38 -8.31
C LEU A 112 2.16 -13.21 -9.27
N SER A 113 1.28 -13.42 -10.25
CA SER A 113 0.78 -12.33 -11.08
C SER A 113 0.01 -11.30 -10.23
N MET A 114 -0.18 -10.09 -10.76
CA MET A 114 -0.97 -9.06 -10.09
C MET A 114 -2.40 -9.55 -9.78
N GLU A 115 -3.02 -10.30 -10.69
CA GLU A 115 -4.36 -10.85 -10.49
C GLU A 115 -4.41 -11.89 -9.36
N GLU A 116 -3.41 -12.77 -9.28
CA GLU A 116 -3.28 -13.74 -8.19
C GLU A 116 -3.01 -13.06 -6.86
N ASN A 117 -2.19 -12.01 -6.84
CA ASN A 117 -1.94 -11.19 -5.66
C ASN A 117 -3.19 -10.44 -5.19
N ILE A 118 -3.99 -9.89 -6.11
CA ILE A 118 -5.29 -9.28 -5.77
C ILE A 118 -6.21 -10.31 -5.12
N ARG A 119 -6.37 -11.50 -5.73
CA ARG A 119 -7.23 -12.57 -5.17
C ARG A 119 -6.75 -13.02 -3.80
N LEU A 120 -5.44 -13.25 -3.64
CA LEU A 120 -4.82 -13.62 -2.36
C LEU A 120 -5.16 -12.59 -1.27
N VAL A 121 -5.02 -11.30 -1.58
CA VAL A 121 -5.32 -10.21 -0.66
C VAL A 121 -6.82 -10.15 -0.34
N GLN A 122 -7.68 -10.21 -1.35
CA GLN A 122 -9.14 -10.18 -1.15
C GLN A 122 -9.58 -11.35 -0.26
N ASP A 123 -9.12 -12.57 -0.53
CA ASP A 123 -9.45 -13.75 0.27
C ASP A 123 -8.94 -13.62 1.71
N TYR A 124 -7.71 -13.14 1.90
CA TYR A 124 -7.15 -12.92 3.22
C TYR A 124 -7.94 -11.87 4.02
N VAL A 125 -8.22 -10.72 3.40
CA VAL A 125 -8.96 -9.62 4.03
C VAL A 125 -10.40 -10.02 4.34
N GLN A 126 -11.04 -10.71 3.40
CA GLN A 126 -12.41 -11.21 3.55
C GLN A 126 -12.52 -12.16 4.75
N ASN A 127 -11.63 -13.14 4.84
CA ASN A 127 -11.71 -14.19 5.87
C ASN A 127 -11.21 -13.75 7.25
N THR A 128 -10.36 -12.73 7.31
CA THR A 128 -9.70 -12.30 8.56
C THR A 128 -10.39 -11.10 9.21
N PHE A 129 -10.92 -10.17 8.41
CA PHE A 129 -11.45 -8.89 8.91
C PHE A 129 -12.92 -8.70 8.55
N VAL A 130 -13.28 -8.87 7.28
CA VAL A 130 -14.63 -8.55 6.80
C VAL A 130 -15.67 -9.54 7.34
N SER A 131 -15.34 -10.83 7.40
CA SER A 131 -16.14 -11.86 8.06
C SER A 131 -16.42 -11.56 9.54
N GLU A 132 -15.48 -10.90 10.21
CA GLU A 132 -15.59 -10.47 11.62
C GLU A 132 -16.30 -9.12 11.79
N GLY A 133 -16.87 -8.57 10.71
CA GLY A 133 -17.67 -7.35 10.74
C GLY A 133 -16.88 -6.05 10.56
N MET A 134 -15.61 -6.11 10.17
CA MET A 134 -14.79 -4.93 9.92
C MET A 134 -14.93 -4.45 8.46
N ILE A 135 -14.86 -3.14 8.22
CA ILE A 135 -14.75 -2.58 6.87
C ILE A 135 -13.26 -2.44 6.54
N ALA A 136 -12.82 -2.86 5.35
CA ALA A 136 -11.41 -2.85 4.99
C ALA A 136 -11.14 -2.01 3.73
N ASP A 137 -10.30 -0.98 3.83
CA ASP A 137 -9.80 -0.22 2.68
C ASP A 137 -8.46 -0.78 2.21
N VAL A 138 -8.49 -1.55 1.12
CA VAL A 138 -7.37 -2.31 0.56
C VAL A 138 -6.73 -1.53 -0.59
N ASN A 139 -5.41 -1.39 -0.56
CA ASN A 139 -4.64 -0.73 -1.61
C ASN A 139 -3.35 -1.51 -1.90
N ILE A 140 -3.13 -1.90 -3.15
CA ILE A 140 -1.91 -2.58 -3.60
C ILE A 140 -1.04 -1.60 -4.39
N HIS A 141 0.20 -1.43 -3.96
CA HIS A 141 1.18 -0.57 -4.61
C HIS A 141 2.21 -1.39 -5.37
N CYS A 142 2.56 -0.89 -6.55
CA CYS A 142 3.60 -1.45 -7.40
C CYS A 142 4.52 -0.29 -7.84
N PRO A 143 5.41 0.21 -6.95
CA PRO A 143 6.30 1.32 -7.27
C PRO A 143 7.35 0.88 -8.30
N PRO A 144 7.86 1.80 -9.13
CA PRO A 144 8.97 1.47 -10.01
C PRO A 144 10.26 1.26 -9.22
N VAL A 145 11.17 0.41 -9.72
CA VAL A 145 12.56 0.39 -9.25
C VAL A 145 13.23 1.68 -9.67
N THR A 146 13.88 2.38 -8.75
CA THR A 146 14.59 3.63 -9.04
C THR A 146 16.08 3.55 -8.72
N ASP A 147 16.89 4.36 -9.39
CA ASP A 147 18.26 4.66 -8.95
C ASP A 147 18.29 5.55 -7.70
N ALA A 148 19.51 5.92 -7.26
CA ALA A 148 19.72 6.77 -6.10
C ALA A 148 19.14 8.18 -6.26
N GLU A 149 18.88 8.62 -7.51
CA GLU A 149 18.28 9.91 -7.83
C GLU A 149 16.75 9.82 -8.00
N GLY A 150 16.15 8.64 -7.75
CA GLY A 150 14.70 8.43 -7.86
C GLY A 150 14.21 8.28 -9.30
N VAL A 151 15.11 8.02 -10.25
CA VAL A 151 14.74 7.82 -11.67
C VAL A 151 14.45 6.34 -11.92
N PRO A 152 13.33 5.97 -12.57
CA PRO A 152 13.04 4.58 -12.90
C PRO A 152 14.17 3.91 -13.69
N VAL A 153 14.54 2.70 -13.31
CA VAL A 153 15.57 1.89 -13.97
C VAL A 153 15.02 0.50 -14.32
N ASP A 154 15.54 -0.12 -15.39
CA ASP A 154 15.27 -1.51 -15.73
C ASP A 154 15.98 -2.52 -14.79
N GLY A 155 15.74 -3.82 -14.99
CA GLY A 155 16.40 -4.89 -14.24
C GLY A 155 17.92 -4.97 -14.40
N HIS A 156 18.51 -4.16 -15.28
CA HIS A 156 19.95 -4.00 -15.45
C HIS A 156 20.48 -2.67 -14.85
N GLY A 157 19.61 -1.88 -14.21
CA GLY A 157 19.95 -0.60 -13.61
C GLY A 157 20.06 0.54 -14.64
N LYS A 158 19.59 0.36 -15.87
CA LYS A 158 19.60 1.41 -16.88
C LYS A 158 18.34 2.25 -16.75
N ARG A 159 18.48 3.58 -16.73
CA ARG A 159 17.35 4.52 -16.69
C ARG A 159 16.37 4.26 -17.84
N VAL A 160 15.09 4.18 -17.50
CA VAL A 160 13.99 4.03 -18.44
C VAL A 160 12.95 5.12 -18.24
N THR A 161 12.20 5.42 -19.30
CA THR A 161 11.04 6.32 -19.24
C THR A 161 9.74 5.58 -18.95
N ASP A 162 9.73 4.26 -19.13
CA ASP A 162 8.58 3.41 -18.87
C ASP A 162 8.47 3.12 -17.36
N LYS A 163 7.30 3.40 -16.78
CA LYS A 163 7.04 3.17 -15.35
C LYS A 163 6.80 1.70 -15.03
N ALA A 164 6.79 0.83 -16.04
CA ALA A 164 6.53 -0.59 -15.90
C ALA A 164 7.71 -1.42 -15.35
N VAL A 165 8.80 -0.80 -14.87
CA VAL A 165 9.83 -1.56 -14.14
C VAL A 165 9.47 -1.62 -12.68
N TRP A 166 8.71 -2.65 -12.34
CA TRP A 166 8.14 -2.83 -11.02
C TRP A 166 9.17 -3.27 -9.99
N SER A 167 9.05 -2.73 -8.78
CA SER A 167 9.78 -3.22 -7.62
C SER A 167 9.49 -4.70 -7.39
N SER A 168 10.46 -5.42 -6.83
CA SER A 168 10.23 -6.73 -6.23
C SER A 168 9.43 -6.65 -4.92
N GLU A 169 8.96 -5.47 -4.56
CA GLU A 169 8.19 -5.20 -3.36
C GLU A 169 6.84 -4.63 -3.79
N ILE A 170 5.80 -5.46 -3.64
CA ILE A 170 4.41 -5.08 -3.83
C ILE A 170 3.82 -4.93 -2.43
N HIS A 171 3.27 -3.75 -2.11
CA HIS A 171 2.80 -3.47 -0.75
C HIS A 171 1.27 -3.41 -0.72
N MET A 172 0.66 -4.25 0.10
CA MET A 172 -0.75 -4.11 0.47
C MET A 172 -0.86 -3.22 1.70
N HIS A 173 -1.74 -2.22 1.66
CA HIS A 173 -2.20 -1.51 2.85
C HIS A 173 -3.67 -1.81 3.08
N THR A 174 -4.03 -2.22 4.29
CA THR A 174 -5.42 -2.39 4.71
C THR A 174 -5.70 -1.54 5.93
N SER A 175 -6.73 -0.71 5.87
CA SER A 175 -7.23 0.06 7.01
C SER A 175 -8.65 -0.35 7.40
N PHE A 176 -8.90 -0.57 8.68
CA PHE A 176 -10.21 -0.93 9.24
C PHE A 176 -10.46 -0.31 10.61
#